data_AF-A0AAX2EGL8-F1
#
_entry.id   AF-A0AAX2EGL8-F1
#
_cell.length_a   1.000
_cell.length_b   1.000
_cell.length_c   1.000
_cell.angle_alpha   90.00
_cell.angle_beta   90.00
_cell.angle_gamma   90.00
#
_symmetry.space_group_name_H-M   'P 1'
#
loop_
_entity.id
_entity.type
_entity.pdbx_description
1 polymer ?
#
loop_
_entity_poly.entity_id
_entity_poly.type
_entity_poly.pdbx_seq_one_letter_code
_entity_poly.pdbx_strand_id
1 'polypeptide(L)'
;MSWVFIVLLIVASLIKVLAASLPSGVVDKVGKRFQLHPKLTYDVTVKQDGKALPEEEAQRIIDQFNDASFLEKYYYAPAPEGVPFEIETKQGRFLVYPYPDRVDVFKYQKKKVSSYSLRSQTMQGQAAN
;
A
#
# COMPACT_ATOMS: atom_id res chain seq x y z
N MET A 1 32.26 4.05 41.05
CA MET A 1 32.25 3.17 39.85
C MET A 1 30.97 2.35 39.74
N SER A 2 30.51 1.65 40.80
CA SER A 2 29.25 0.88 40.79
C SER A 2 27.97 1.70 40.59
N TRP A 3 27.93 2.95 41.06
CA TRP A 3 26.77 3.84 40.89
C TRP A 3 26.43 4.13 39.42
N VAL A 4 27.45 4.34 38.59
CA VAL A 4 27.28 4.57 37.14
C VAL A 4 26.67 3.33 36.48
N PHE A 5 27.09 2.14 36.90
CA PHE A 5 26.55 0.87 36.41
C PHE A 5 25.07 0.68 36.81
N ILE A 6 24.70 1.03 38.04
CA ILE A 6 23.30 0.97 38.51
C ILE A 6 22.42 1.94 37.72
N VAL A 7 22.87 3.18 37.52
CA VAL A 7 22.14 4.17 36.72
C VAL A 7 21.98 3.68 35.28
N LEU A 8 23.03 3.09 34.69
CA LEU A 8 22.97 2.51 33.35
C LEU A 8 21.93 1.39 33.25
N LEU A 9 21.83 0.50 34.25
CA LEU A 9 20.85 -0.57 34.27
C LEU A 9 19.41 -0.04 34.36
N ILE A 10 19.17 1.00 35.16
CA ILE A 10 17.86 1.64 35.27
C ILE A 10 17.48 2.30 33.93
N VAL A 11 18.42 3.02 33.31
CA VAL A 11 18.19 3.63 31.99
C VAL A 11 17.92 2.56 30.93
N ALA A 12 18.69 1.49 30.90
CA ALA A 12 18.51 0.39 29.95
C ALA A 12 17.17 -0.36 30.16
N SER A 13 16.71 -0.52 31.41
CA SER A 13 15.42 -1.14 31.70
C SER A 13 14.26 -0.23 31.28
N LEU A 14 14.34 1.08 31.53
CA LEU A 14 13.35 2.03 31.03
C LEU A 14 13.26 2.04 29.50
N ILE A 15 14.40 2.01 28.81
CA ILE A 15 14.43 1.94 27.34
C ILE A 15 13.75 0.66 26.85
N LYS A 16 13.98 -0.49 27.50
CA LYS A 16 13.30 -1.75 27.15
C LYS A 16 11.79 -1.68 27.35
N VAL A 17 11.34 -1.10 28.47
CA VAL A 17 9.91 -0.94 28.74
C VAL A 17 9.29 -0.02 27.69
N LEU A 18 9.92 1.11 27.38
CA LEU A 18 9.45 2.02 26.32
C LEU A 18 9.44 1.38 24.94
N ALA A 19 10.44 0.56 24.61
CA ALA A 19 10.48 -0.18 23.34
C ALA A 19 9.41 -1.27 23.27
N ALA A 20 9.13 -1.96 24.38
CA ALA A 20 8.08 -2.99 24.43
C ALA A 20 6.67 -2.38 24.51
N SER A 21 6.53 -1.19 25.08
CA SER A 21 5.27 -0.47 25.27
C SER A 21 5.05 0.64 24.24
N LEU A 22 5.75 0.58 23.09
CA LEU A 22 5.49 1.50 21.97
C LEU A 22 3.98 1.45 21.69
N PRO A 23 3.24 2.55 21.88
CA PRO A 23 1.81 2.56 21.63
C PRO A 23 1.55 2.10 20.20
N SER A 24 0.48 1.34 19.97
CA SER A 24 0.07 0.85 18.65
C SER A 24 0.10 1.96 17.58
N GLY A 25 -0.30 3.19 17.94
CA GLY A 25 -0.23 4.35 17.04
C GLY A 25 1.18 4.74 16.56
N VAL A 26 2.24 4.52 17.36
CA VAL A 26 3.63 4.76 16.94
C VAL A 26 4.10 3.62 16.03
N VAL A 27 3.78 2.37 16.39
CA VAL A 27 4.08 1.19 15.57
C VAL A 27 3.40 1.31 14.20
N ASP A 28 2.13 1.71 14.15
CA ASP A 28 1.39 1.95 12.92
C ASP A 28 2.02 3.06 12.09
N LYS A 29 2.50 4.14 12.73
CA LYS A 29 3.14 5.25 12.02
C LYS A 29 4.51 4.87 11.45
N VAL A 30 5.29 4.06 12.16
CA VAL A 30 6.55 3.50 11.67
C VAL A 30 6.28 2.49 10.56
N GLY A 31 5.33 1.58 10.76
CA GLY A 31 4.87 0.61 9.75
C GLY A 31 4.39 1.28 8.48
N LYS A 32 3.62 2.39 8.58
CA LYS A 32 3.19 3.20 7.42
C LYS A 32 4.34 3.75 6.58
N ARG A 33 5.54 3.96 7.15
CA ARG A 33 6.73 4.37 6.38
C ARG A 33 7.35 3.22 5.59
N PHE A 34 7.08 1.99 5.99
CA PHE A 34 7.49 0.78 5.29
C PHE A 34 6.39 0.20 4.40
N GLN A 35 5.17 0.76 4.42
CA GLN A 35 4.14 0.48 3.43
C GLN A 35 4.62 1.03 2.09
N LEU A 36 5.22 0.15 1.28
CA LEU A 36 5.67 0.44 -0.09
C LEU A 36 4.48 0.73 -1.03
N HIS A 37 3.26 0.43 -0.57
CA HIS A 37 2.01 0.70 -1.23
C HIS A 37 1.27 1.89 -0.57
N PRO A 38 1.04 3.01 -1.30
CA PRO A 38 0.34 4.16 -0.74
C PRO A 38 -1.16 3.90 -0.63
N LYS A 39 -1.75 4.19 0.53
CA LYS A 39 -3.20 4.20 0.69
C LYS A 39 -3.82 5.45 0.03
N LEU A 40 -4.90 5.26 -0.71
CA LEU A 40 -5.67 6.29 -1.38
C LEU A 40 -6.86 6.72 -0.51
N THR A 41 -7.27 7.99 -0.64
CA THR A 41 -8.48 8.54 -0.01
C THR A 41 -9.61 8.52 -1.04
N TYR A 42 -10.87 8.64 -0.59
CA TYR A 42 -12.06 8.57 -1.46
C TYR A 42 -12.21 9.74 -2.47
N ASP A 43 -11.38 10.78 -2.39
CA ASP A 43 -11.28 11.88 -3.37
C ASP A 43 -10.57 11.43 -4.68
N VAL A 44 -10.99 10.31 -5.27
CA VAL A 44 -10.36 9.73 -6.47
C VAL A 44 -11.40 9.26 -7.46
N THR A 45 -11.09 9.40 -8.75
CA THR A 45 -11.96 8.94 -9.83
C THR A 45 -11.46 7.58 -10.31
N VAL A 46 -12.32 6.57 -10.24
CA VAL A 46 -12.03 5.23 -10.77
C VAL A 46 -12.76 5.06 -12.11
N LYS A 47 -12.01 4.67 -13.13
CA LYS A 47 -12.54 4.36 -14.47
C LYS A 47 -12.17 2.93 -14.84
N GLN A 48 -13.03 2.28 -15.60
CA GLN A 48 -12.74 1.00 -16.25
C GLN A 48 -13.19 1.11 -17.71
N ASP A 49 -12.32 0.71 -18.64
CA ASP A 49 -12.60 0.82 -20.09
C ASP A 49 -13.03 2.24 -20.53
N GLY A 50 -12.41 3.28 -19.94
CA GLY A 50 -12.74 4.68 -20.19
C GLY A 50 -14.05 5.19 -19.59
N LYS A 51 -14.85 4.34 -18.93
CA LYS A 51 -16.10 4.72 -18.24
C LYS A 51 -15.85 4.94 -16.76
N ALA A 52 -16.32 6.06 -16.22
CA ALA A 52 -16.30 6.30 -14.78
C ALA A 52 -17.26 5.32 -14.08
N LEU A 53 -16.76 4.65 -13.04
CA LEU A 53 -17.57 3.75 -12.24
C LEU A 53 -18.47 4.53 -11.27
N PRO A 54 -19.62 3.97 -10.87
CA PRO A 54 -20.44 4.51 -9.79
C PRO A 54 -19.62 4.73 -8.52
N GLU A 55 -19.99 5.73 -7.72
CA GLU A 55 -19.26 6.11 -6.51
C GLU A 55 -19.11 4.93 -5.52
N GLU A 56 -20.16 4.14 -5.32
CA GLU A 56 -20.12 2.95 -4.45
C GLU A 56 -19.12 1.89 -4.93
N GLU A 57 -19.05 1.67 -6.24
CA GLU A 57 -18.14 0.69 -6.84
C GLU A 57 -16.69 1.19 -6.83
N ALA A 58 -16.50 2.50 -7.09
CA ALA A 58 -15.22 3.16 -6.94
C ALA A 58 -14.69 3.07 -5.51
N GLN A 59 -15.53 3.32 -4.50
CA GLN A 59 -15.17 3.19 -3.08
C GLN A 59 -14.74 1.75 -2.74
N ARG A 60 -15.49 0.75 -3.21
CA ARG A 60 -15.12 -0.67 -3.00
C ARG A 60 -13.75 -1.01 -3.61
N ILE A 61 -13.43 -0.50 -4.80
CA ILE A 61 -12.12 -0.74 -5.44
C ILE A 61 -11.01 -0.05 -4.64
N ILE A 62 -11.24 1.16 -4.13
CA ILE A 62 -10.27 1.89 -3.31
C ILE A 62 -10.01 1.14 -2.00
N ASP A 63 -11.03 0.60 -1.35
CA ASP A 63 -10.88 -0.18 -0.13
C ASP A 63 -10.07 -1.44 -0.39
N GLN A 64 -10.40 -2.17 -1.46
CA GLN A 64 -9.66 -3.36 -1.85
C GLN A 64 -8.20 -3.08 -2.19
N PHE A 65 -7.92 -1.95 -2.83
CA PHE A 65 -6.57 -1.47 -3.11
C PHE A 65 -5.83 -1.14 -1.80
N ASN A 66 -6.47 -0.40 -0.89
CA ASN A 66 -5.90 0.01 0.39
C ASN A 66 -5.61 -1.15 1.36
N ASP A 67 -6.35 -2.24 1.21
CA ASP A 67 -6.19 -3.48 1.98
C ASP A 67 -5.22 -4.47 1.31
N ALA A 68 -4.85 -4.22 0.05
CA ALA A 68 -3.91 -5.06 -0.67
C ALA A 68 -2.51 -5.02 -0.05
N SER A 69 -1.87 -6.18 0.01
CA SER A 69 -0.51 -6.32 0.54
C SER A 69 0.52 -6.15 -0.58
N PHE A 70 1.51 -5.30 -0.37
CA PHE A 70 2.64 -5.16 -1.29
C PHE A 70 3.44 -6.46 -1.37
N LEU A 71 3.66 -6.97 -2.58
CA LEU A 71 4.47 -8.16 -2.84
C LEU A 71 5.89 -7.75 -3.21
N GLU A 72 6.06 -7.16 -4.38
CA GLU A 72 7.37 -6.84 -4.94
C GLU A 72 7.33 -5.64 -5.87
N LYS A 73 8.48 -4.96 -6.00
CA LYS A 73 8.65 -3.89 -6.99
C LYS A 73 9.27 -4.48 -8.25
N TYR A 74 8.70 -4.15 -9.41
CA TYR A 74 9.28 -4.57 -10.67
C TYR A 74 10.48 -3.69 -11.06
N TYR A 75 11.56 -4.35 -11.47
CA TYR A 75 12.66 -3.69 -12.17
C TYR A 75 12.39 -3.62 -13.68
N TYR A 76 11.88 -4.73 -14.24
CA TYR A 76 11.25 -4.80 -15.55
C TYR A 76 9.81 -5.23 -15.36
N ALA A 77 8.86 -4.35 -15.71
CA ALA A 77 7.45 -4.68 -15.58
C ALA A 77 7.03 -5.70 -16.64
N PRO A 78 6.17 -6.67 -16.29
CA PRO A 78 5.53 -7.51 -17.30
C PRO A 78 4.69 -6.66 -18.26
N ALA A 79 4.44 -7.17 -19.46
CA ALA A 79 3.52 -6.53 -20.38
C ALA A 79 2.11 -6.47 -19.76
N PRO A 80 1.43 -5.31 -19.75
CA PRO A 80 0.08 -5.23 -19.26
C PRO A 80 -0.87 -6.00 -20.19
N GLU A 81 -1.68 -6.89 -19.63
CA GLU A 81 -2.69 -7.66 -20.33
C GLU A 81 -4.07 -7.39 -19.72
N GLY A 82 -5.10 -7.24 -20.56
CA GLY A 82 -6.47 -6.95 -20.13
C GLY A 82 -6.78 -5.47 -19.91
N VAL A 83 -7.95 -5.19 -19.33
CA VAL A 83 -8.44 -3.83 -19.09
C VAL A 83 -8.11 -3.43 -17.64
N PRO A 84 -7.33 -2.37 -17.42
CA PRO A 84 -7.02 -1.92 -16.07
C PRO A 84 -8.19 -1.15 -15.44
N PHE A 85 -8.21 -1.16 -14.10
CA PHE A 85 -8.85 -0.09 -13.35
C PHE A 85 -7.91 1.13 -13.33
N GLU A 86 -8.39 2.24 -13.86
CA GLU A 86 -7.66 3.50 -13.86
C GLU A 86 -8.10 4.35 -12.67
N ILE A 87 -7.18 4.59 -11.73
CA ILE A 87 -7.45 5.41 -10.55
C ILE A 87 -6.71 6.74 -10.70
N GLU A 88 -7.47 7.82 -10.86
CA GLU A 88 -6.95 9.18 -10.94
C GLU A 88 -7.00 9.85 -9.56
N THR A 89 -5.84 10.28 -9.09
CA THR A 89 -5.68 10.87 -7.75
C THR A 89 -4.87 12.17 -7.85
N LYS A 90 -4.94 13.01 -6.81
CA LYS A 90 -4.05 14.19 -6.68
C LYS A 90 -2.55 13.82 -6.67
N GLN A 91 -2.21 12.58 -6.30
CA GLN A 91 -0.83 12.11 -6.19
C GLN A 91 -0.27 11.50 -7.49
N GLY A 92 -1.14 11.22 -8.47
CA GLY A 92 -0.79 10.55 -9.72
C GLY A 92 -1.91 9.65 -10.24
N ARG A 93 -1.64 9.02 -11.38
CA ARG A 93 -2.53 8.03 -12.01
C ARG A 93 -2.02 6.63 -11.71
N PHE A 94 -2.91 5.73 -11.34
CA PHE A 94 -2.61 4.32 -11.11
C PHE A 94 -3.38 3.49 -12.13
N LEU A 95 -2.70 2.58 -12.81
CA LEU A 95 -3.34 1.53 -13.60
C LEU A 95 -3.20 0.23 -12.82
N VAL A 96 -4.32 -0.40 -12.49
CA VAL A 96 -4.38 -1.61 -11.68
C VAL A 96 -4.91 -2.75 -12.54
N TYR A 97 -4.08 -3.76 -12.74
CA TYR A 97 -4.38 -4.95 -13.53
C TYR A 97 -4.61 -6.13 -12.58
N PRO A 98 -5.86 -6.55 -12.37
CA PRO A 98 -6.14 -7.74 -11.59
C PRO A 98 -5.83 -8.99 -12.44
N TYR A 99 -5.01 -9.89 -11.91
CA TYR A 99 -4.80 -11.24 -12.45
C TYR A 99 -5.23 -12.28 -11.42
N PRO A 100 -5.45 -13.55 -11.80
CA PRO A 100 -5.84 -14.59 -10.85
C PRO A 100 -4.80 -14.84 -9.74
N ASP A 101 -3.52 -14.66 -10.04
CA ASP A 101 -2.39 -14.96 -9.14
C ASP A 101 -1.77 -13.73 -8.48
N ARG A 102 -1.97 -12.53 -9.06
CA ARG A 102 -1.35 -11.27 -8.62
C ARG A 102 -2.16 -10.05 -9.05
N VAL A 103 -1.82 -8.87 -8.55
CA VAL A 103 -2.41 -7.61 -9.01
C VAL A 103 -1.27 -6.65 -9.35
N ASP A 104 -1.12 -6.31 -10.62
CA ASP A 104 -0.01 -5.47 -11.06
C ASP A 104 -0.45 -4.00 -11.12
N VAL A 105 0.34 -3.13 -10.52
CA VAL A 105 0.03 -1.70 -10.42
C VAL A 105 1.12 -0.88 -11.08
N PHE A 106 0.71 -0.02 -12.01
CA PHE A 106 1.56 0.97 -12.65
C PHE A 106 1.20 2.36 -12.13
N LYS A 107 2.08 2.93 -11.32
CA LYS A 107 1.96 4.30 -10.80
C LYS A 107 2.67 5.28 -11.72
N TYR A 108 1.92 6.17 -12.32
CA TYR A 108 2.41 7.30 -13.11
C TYR A 108 2.42 8.56 -12.25
N GLN A 109 3.62 9.10 -12.04
CA GLN A 109 3.81 10.36 -11.34
C GLN A 109 4.67 11.29 -12.20
N LYS A 110 4.03 12.27 -12.84
CA LYS A 110 4.66 13.19 -13.80
C LYS A 110 5.44 12.40 -14.89
N LYS A 111 6.77 12.38 -14.82
CA LYS A 111 7.66 11.68 -15.77
C LYS A 111 8.16 10.32 -15.27
N LYS A 112 7.84 9.93 -14.03
CA LYS A 112 8.30 8.66 -13.43
C LYS A 112 7.18 7.64 -13.47
N VAL A 113 7.52 6.42 -13.88
CA VAL A 113 6.66 5.25 -13.79
C VAL A 113 7.26 4.31 -12.76
N SER A 114 6.44 3.82 -11.83
CA SER A 114 6.83 2.78 -10.88
C SER A 114 5.83 1.66 -10.95
N SER A 115 6.31 0.46 -11.22
CA SER A 115 5.51 -0.74 -11.32
C SER A 115 5.80 -1.66 -10.13
N TYR A 116 4.75 -2.26 -9.59
CA TYR A 116 4.84 -3.17 -8.46
C TYR A 116 3.65 -4.12 -8.45
N SER A 117 3.80 -5.25 -7.77
CA SER A 117 2.78 -6.26 -7.61
C SER A 117 2.17 -6.20 -6.21
N LEU A 118 0.88 -6.47 -6.14
CA LEU A 118 0.08 -6.53 -4.93
C LEU A 118 -0.60 -7.89 -4.82
N ARG A 119 -0.89 -8.28 -3.57
CA ARG A 119 -1.71 -9.44 -3.25
C ARG A 119 -3.00 -9.00 -2.60
N SER A 120 -4.12 -9.36 -3.21
CA SER A 120 -5.45 -9.12 -2.66
C SER A 120 -6.40 -10.20 -3.17
N GLN A 121 -6.94 -11.02 -2.26
CA GLN A 121 -7.87 -12.09 -2.64
C GLN A 121 -9.14 -11.53 -3.29
N THR A 122 -9.59 -10.35 -2.84
CA THR A 122 -10.80 -9.70 -3.34
C THR A 122 -10.61 -9.17 -4.76
N MET A 123 -9.49 -8.51 -5.04
CA MET A 123 -9.18 -8.01 -6.39
C MET A 123 -8.83 -9.13 -7.37
N GLN A 124 -8.14 -10.19 -6.91
CA GLN A 124 -7.85 -11.37 -7.72
C GLN A 124 -9.14 -12.09 -8.16
N GLY A 125 -10.16 -12.11 -7.30
CA GLY A 125 -11.49 -12.62 -7.66
C GLY A 125 -12.21 -11.82 -8.75
N GLN A 126 -11.85 -10.55 -8.96
CA GLN A 126 -12.40 -9.73 -10.05
C GLN A 126 -11.77 -10.04 -11.41
N ALA A 127 -10.57 -10.63 -11.45
CA ALA A 127 -9.92 -11.06 -12.70
C ALA A 127 -10.55 -12.31 -13.33
N ALA A 128 -11.31 -13.07 -12.55
CA ALA A 128 -11.88 -14.36 -12.95
C ALA A 128 -13.33 -14.27 -13.49
N ASN A 129 -13.92 -13.07 -13.52
CA ASN A 129 -15.25 -12.80 -14.07
C ASN A 129 -15.14 -12.03 -15.38
#